data_AF-A0AB73C2C9-F1
#
_entry.id   AF-A0AB73C2C9-F1
#
_cell.length_a   1.000
_cell.length_b   1.000
_cell.length_c   1.000
_cell.angle_alpha   90.00
_cell.angle_beta   90.00
_cell.angle_gamma   90.00
#
_symmetry.space_group_name_H-M   'P 1'
#
loop_
_entity.id
_entity.type
_entity.pdbx_description
1 polymer ?
#
loop_
_entity_poly.entity_id
_entity_poly.type
_entity_poly.pdbx_seq_one_letter_code
_entity_poly.pdbx_strand_id
1 'polypeptide(L)'
;MLNDQEMKYLERIVSMYLDYAELQAERKIPMSMEDWAKRLDGFLEFNGNELLIGAGKISTEQAKLHAETEFEKYRIIQDKLYKSDFDEFLLLEEENQK
;
A
#
# COMPACT_ATOMS: atom_id res chain seq x y z
N MET A 1 6.07 2.41 -2.13
CA MET A 1 4.87 2.45 -2.99
C MET A 1 4.92 1.18 -3.84
N LEU A 2 3.85 0.39 -3.87
CA LEU A 2 3.83 -0.85 -4.66
C LEU A 2 3.91 -0.51 -6.15
N ASN A 3 4.66 -1.28 -6.93
CA ASN A 3 4.71 -1.11 -8.38
C ASN A 3 3.48 -1.75 -9.06
N ASP A 4 3.23 -1.43 -10.33
CA ASP A 4 2.06 -1.90 -11.08
C ASP A 4 1.94 -3.43 -11.13
N GLN A 5 3.06 -4.15 -11.11
CA GLN A 5 3.08 -5.60 -11.13
C GLN A 5 2.69 -6.19 -9.76
N GLU A 6 3.18 -5.60 -8.68
CA GLU A 6 2.81 -5.94 -7.31
C GLU A 6 1.33 -5.62 -7.03
N MET A 7 0.81 -4.49 -7.55
CA MET A 7 -0.61 -4.15 -7.43
C MET A 7 -1.51 -5.16 -8.13
N LYS A 8 -1.18 -5.53 -9.37
CA LYS A 8 -1.94 -6.56 -10.11
C LYS A 8 -1.87 -7.92 -9.40
N TYR A 9 -0.74 -8.26 -8.80
CA TYR A 9 -0.60 -9.49 -8.03
C TYR A 9 -1.49 -9.47 -6.78
N LEU A 10 -1.49 -8.35 -6.04
CA LEU A 10 -2.34 -8.15 -4.87
C LEU A 10 -3.83 -8.26 -5.23
N GLU A 11 -4.27 -7.58 -6.29
CA GLU A 11 -5.66 -7.64 -6.77
C GLU A 11 -6.11 -9.07 -7.07
N ARG A 12 -5.24 -9.87 -7.70
CA ARG A 12 -5.53 -11.28 -8.01
C ARG A 12 -5.67 -12.12 -6.76
N ILE A 13 -4.76 -11.97 -5.79
CA ILE A 13 -4.82 -12.69 -4.50
C ILE A 13 -6.09 -12.33 -3.72
N VAL A 14 -6.42 -11.04 -3.64
CA VAL A 14 -7.62 -10.58 -2.94
C VAL A 14 -8.88 -11.15 -3.59
N SER A 15 -8.96 -11.09 -4.92
CA SER A 15 -10.11 -11.64 -5.66
C SER A 15 -10.29 -13.13 -5.39
N MET A 16 -9.20 -13.91 -5.48
CA MET A 16 -9.23 -15.36 -5.20
C MET A 16 -9.68 -15.68 -3.76
N TYR A 17 -9.28 -14.86 -2.78
CA TYR A 17 -9.70 -15.06 -1.39
C TYR A 17 -11.19 -14.72 -1.19
N LEU A 18 -11.70 -13.71 -1.88
CA LEU A 18 -13.14 -13.37 -1.86
C LEU A 18 -13.99 -14.45 -2.52
N ASP A 19 -13.55 -15.02 -3.65
CA ASP A 19 -14.24 -16.15 -4.30
C ASP A 19 -14.31 -17.36 -3.35
N TYR A 20 -13.20 -17.65 -2.64
CA TYR A 20 -13.19 -18.68 -1.60
C TYR A 20 -14.19 -18.37 -0.49
N ALA A 21 -14.28 -17.11 -0.06
CA ALA A 21 -15.20 -16.70 0.99
C ALA A 21 -16.67 -16.86 0.56
N GLU A 22 -16.99 -16.49 -0.68
CA GLU A 22 -18.30 -16.66 -1.29
C GLU A 22 -18.71 -18.14 -1.32
N LEU A 23 -17.81 -19.04 -1.74
CA LEU A 23 -18.08 -20.48 -1.73
C LEU A 23 -18.39 -21.02 -0.31
N GLN A 24 -17.73 -20.51 0.73
CA GLN A 24 -18.04 -20.92 2.11
C GLN A 24 -19.42 -20.42 2.54
N ALA A 25 -19.78 -19.20 2.14
CA ALA A 25 -21.09 -18.61 2.40
C ALA A 25 -22.22 -19.37 1.68
N GLU A 26 -22.05 -19.71 0.40
CA GLU A 26 -23.00 -20.53 -0.37
C GLU A 26 -23.25 -21.89 0.27
N ARG A 27 -22.18 -22.52 0.79
CA ARG A 27 -22.25 -23.81 1.49
C ARG A 27 -22.82 -23.71 2.91
N LYS A 28 -23.19 -22.50 3.36
CA LYS A 28 -23.71 -22.21 4.70
C LYS A 28 -22.80 -22.73 5.80
N ILE A 29 -21.48 -22.66 5.58
CA ILE A 29 -20.49 -23.03 6.60
C ILE A 29 -20.31 -21.81 7.51
N PRO A 30 -20.79 -21.85 8.77
CA PRO A 30 -20.60 -20.74 9.68
C PRO A 30 -19.11 -20.61 10.01
N MET A 31 -18.58 -19.40 9.89
CA MET A 31 -17.19 -19.10 10.24
C MET A 31 -17.13 -17.82 11.07
N SER A 32 -16.31 -17.83 12.12
CA SER A 32 -16.02 -16.64 12.91
C SER A 32 -14.96 -15.77 12.24
N MET A 33 -14.84 -14.51 12.66
CA MET A 33 -13.74 -13.64 12.20
C MET A 33 -12.35 -14.21 12.51
N GLU A 34 -12.21 -14.99 13.57
CA GLU A 34 -10.96 -15.69 13.90
C GLU A 34 -10.66 -16.81 12.90
N ASP A 35 -11.67 -17.56 12.46
CA ASP A 35 -11.50 -18.60 11.45
C ASP A 35 -11.12 -18.01 10.09
N TRP A 36 -11.70 -16.86 9.73
CA TRP A 36 -11.32 -16.11 8.54
C TRP A 36 -9.85 -15.69 8.58
N ALA A 37 -9.39 -15.13 9.71
CA ALA A 37 -8.01 -14.73 9.89
C ALA A 37 -7.04 -15.91 9.72
N LYS A 38 -7.28 -17.04 10.42
CA LYS A 38 -6.45 -18.25 10.30
C LYS A 38 -6.42 -18.81 8.88
N ARG A 39 -7.56 -18.77 8.17
CA ARG A 39 -7.63 -19.23 6.77
C ARG A 39 -6.92 -18.28 5.81
N LEU A 40 -6.96 -16.97 6.07
CA LEU A 40 -6.21 -15.99 5.29
C LEU A 40 -4.71 -16.25 5.42
N ASP A 41 -4.22 -16.51 6.63
CA ASP A 41 -2.82 -16.84 6.85
C ASP A 41 -2.41 -18.07 6.03
N GLY A 42 -3.13 -19.19 6.16
CA GLY A 42 -2.84 -20.38 5.36
C GLY A 42 -3.00 -20.17 3.85
N PHE A 43 -3.91 -19.29 3.43
CA PHE A 43 -4.08 -18.93 2.02
C PHE A 43 -2.87 -18.16 1.47
N LEU A 44 -2.33 -17.22 2.24
CA LEU A 44 -1.13 -16.47 1.86
C LEU A 44 0.09 -17.38 1.76
N GLU A 45 0.31 -18.25 2.74
CA GLU A 45 1.39 -19.26 2.72
C GLU A 45 1.30 -20.17 1.50
N PHE A 46 0.09 -20.68 1.21
CA PHE A 46 -0.14 -21.57 0.07
C PHE A 46 0.16 -20.88 -1.28
N ASN A 47 -0.13 -19.59 -1.39
CA ASN A 47 0.17 -18.79 -2.58
C ASN A 47 1.63 -18.29 -2.63
N GLY A 48 2.49 -18.76 -1.71
CA GLY A 48 3.92 -18.44 -1.68
C GLY A 48 4.24 -17.07 -1.08
N ASN A 49 3.28 -16.45 -0.38
CA ASN A 49 3.52 -15.19 0.33
C ASN A 49 4.03 -15.48 1.73
N GLU A 50 5.02 -14.71 2.17
CA GLU A 50 5.47 -14.76 3.55
C GLU A 50 4.39 -14.17 4.46
N LEU A 51 4.06 -14.91 5.52
CA LEU A 51 3.21 -14.36 6.56
C LEU A 51 3.92 -13.21 7.26
N LEU A 52 3.12 -12.22 7.64
CA LEU A 52 3.58 -11.13 8.48
C LEU A 52 3.80 -11.65 9.91
N ILE A 53 4.95 -12.30 10.15
CA ILE A 53 5.31 -12.83 11.47
C ILE A 53 5.68 -11.66 12.37
N GLY A 54 4.82 -11.35 13.34
CA GLY A 54 5.06 -10.30 14.32
C GLY A 54 4.49 -8.93 13.92
N ALA A 55 3.25 -8.88 13.43
CA ALA A 55 2.46 -7.66 13.46
C ALA A 55 2.55 -7.04 14.87
N GLY A 56 3.24 -5.90 15.02
CA GLY A 56 3.51 -5.24 16.30
C GLY A 56 4.92 -5.44 16.91
N LYS A 57 5.84 -6.20 16.29
CA LYS A 57 7.26 -6.25 16.71
C LYS A 57 8.07 -5.02 16.26
N ILE A 58 7.61 -4.33 15.22
CA ILE A 58 8.16 -3.02 14.85
C ILE A 58 7.54 -2.02 15.81
N SER A 59 8.35 -1.53 16.75
CA SER A 59 7.95 -0.44 17.64
C SER A 59 7.44 0.73 16.81
N THR A 60 6.41 1.42 17.28
CA THR A 60 5.96 2.70 16.71
C THR A 60 7.13 3.64 16.42
N GLU A 61 8.17 3.61 17.26
CA GLU A 61 9.40 4.38 17.08
C GLU A 61 10.21 3.95 15.85
N GLN A 62 10.32 2.65 15.58
CA GLN A 62 11.02 2.13 14.39
C GLN A 62 10.26 2.46 13.11
N ALA A 63 8.93 2.34 13.13
CA ALA A 63 8.09 2.75 12.01
C ALA A 63 8.18 4.26 11.75
N LYS A 64 8.15 5.06 12.83
CA LYS A 64 8.29 6.53 12.75
C LYS A 64 9.67 6.92 12.22
N LEU A 65 10.74 6.33 12.73
CA LEU A 65 12.10 6.61 12.28
C LEU A 65 12.28 6.26 10.80
N HIS A 66 11.73 5.13 10.35
CA HIS A 66 11.77 4.76 8.94
C HIS A 66 10.99 5.76 8.07
N ALA A 67 9.79 6.15 8.49
CA ALA A 67 8.98 7.13 7.77
C ALA A 67 9.67 8.51 7.70
N GLU A 68 10.26 8.99 8.80
CA GLU A 68 11.04 10.23 8.83
C GLU A 68 12.24 10.13 7.88
N THR A 69 13.04 9.08 7.99
CA THR A 69 14.23 8.88 7.14
C THR A 69 13.89 8.87 5.64
N GLU A 70 12.81 8.19 5.24
CA GLU A 70 12.36 8.21 3.85
C GLU A 70 11.78 9.57 3.44
N PHE A 71 11.10 10.26 4.36
CA PHE A 71 10.60 11.63 4.13
C PHE A 71 11.73 12.63 3.90
N GLU A 72 12.83 12.59 4.67
CA GLU A 72 13.97 13.48 4.46
C GLU A 72 14.58 13.33 3.06
N LYS A 73 14.69 12.09 2.57
CA LYS A 73 15.21 11.82 1.21
C LYS A 73 14.30 12.42 0.15
N TYR A 74 12.99 12.24 0.29
CA TYR A 74 12.01 12.72 -0.67
C TYR A 74 11.82 14.24 -0.61
N ARG A 75 11.88 14.86 0.58
CA ARG A 75 11.77 16.31 0.76
C ARG A 75 12.80 17.07 -0.05
N ILE A 76 14.06 16.60 -0.08
CA ILE A 76 15.13 17.25 -0.86
C ILE A 76 14.82 17.23 -2.36
N ILE A 77 14.20 16.15 -2.85
CA ILE A 77 13.80 16.02 -4.25
C ILE A 77 12.59 16.91 -4.53
N GLN A 78 11.61 16.91 -3.63
CA GLN A 78 10.43 17.77 -3.72
C GLN A 78 10.81 19.26 -3.74
N ASP A 79 11.66 19.71 -2.81
CA ASP A 79 12.11 21.10 -2.73
C ASP A 79 12.84 21.55 -4.01
N LYS A 80 13.60 20.66 -4.66
CA LYS A 80 14.28 20.95 -5.94
C LYS A 80 13.33 21.03 -7.12
N LEU A 81 12.23 20.27 -7.08
CA LEU A 81 11.22 20.23 -8.13
C LEU A 81 10.04 21.18 -7.84
N TYR A 82 10.02 21.80 -6.67
CA TYR A 82 8.96 22.70 -6.25
C TYR A 82 9.03 23.98 -7.08
N LYS A 83 8.05 24.15 -7.96
CA LYS A 83 7.68 25.44 -8.52
C LYS A 83 6.49 25.96 -7.73
N SER A 84 6.61 27.17 -7.19
CA SER A 84 5.47 27.84 -6.59
C SER A 84 4.48 28.23 -7.68
N ASP A 85 3.18 28.18 -7.39
CA ASP A 85 2.12 28.70 -8.27
C ASP A 85 2.37 30.17 -8.64
N PHE A 86 3.10 30.91 -7.79
CA PHE A 86 3.57 32.27 -8.08
C PHE A 86 4.67 32.31 -9.14
N ASP A 87 5.63 31.39 -9.10
CA ASP A 87 6.69 31.27 -10.11
C ASP A 87 6.09 30.86 -11.46
N GLU A 88 5.07 29.99 -11.43
CA GLU A 88 4.31 29.60 -12.61
C GLU A 88 3.51 30.78 -13.19
N PHE A 89 2.87 31.58 -12.34
CA PHE A 89 2.16 32.79 -12.75
C PHE A 89 3.10 33.82 -13.42
N LEU A 90 4.30 34.04 -12.87
CA LEU A 90 5.27 34.98 -13.43
C LEU A 90 5.75 34.54 -14.83
N LEU A 91 6.04 33.25 -15.01
CA LEU A 91 6.46 32.70 -16.30
C LEU A 91 5.37 32.85 -17.36
N LEU A 92 4.10 32.63 -16.99
CA LEU A 92 2.96 32.82 -17.87
C LEU A 92 2.76 34.28 -18.28
N GLU A 93 3.02 35.24 -17.38
CA GLU A 93 3.01 36.66 -17.76
C GLU A 93 4.16 37.03 -18.69
N GLU A 94 5.37 36.51 -18.47
CA GLU A 94 6.52 36.76 -19.35
C GLU A 94 6.35 36.17 -20.76
N GLU A 95 5.67 35.02 -20.90
CA GLU A 95 5.33 34.43 -22.20
C GLU A 95 4.23 35.22 -22.94
N ASN A 96 3.26 35.80 -22.23
CA ASN A 96 2.18 36.59 -22.83
C ASN A 96 2.61 38.02 -23.24
N GLN A 97 3.78 38.48 -22.77
CA GLN A 97 4.35 39.78 -23.14
C GLN A 97 5.34 39.72 -24.32
N LYS A 98 5.62 38.52 -24.86
CA LYS A 98 6.40 38.32 -26.09
C LYS A 98 5.51 38.21 -27.33
#